data_AF-A0A064CD96-F1
#
_entry.id   AF-A0A064CD96-F1
#
_cell.length_a   1.000
_cell.length_b   1.000
_cell.length_c   1.000
_cell.angle_alpha   90.00
_cell.angle_beta   90.00
_cell.angle_gamma   90.00
#
_symmetry.space_group_name_H-M   'P 1'
#
loop_
_entity.id
_entity.type
_entity.pdbx_description
1 polymer ?
#
loop_
_entity_poly.entity_id
_entity_poly.type
_entity_poly.pdbx_seq_one_letter_code
_entity_poly.pdbx_strand_id
1 'polypeptide(L)'
;MTTLDDVAKKKAAEQSEGQKAAVELVRLAQEQGLSLTGPDGLLKQLTKTVLETALNEEMTEHLGYEKHDPPETGSGNIRNGTRTKTVLTDTTGPVELDVPRDRASTFEPQIVKKRQRRLNGVDEVVLSLYAKGLTTGEISAHFAEIYGASVSKETISRITDKVLEEMNDWSVRPLDETYAAIFIDAIVVKVRDGQVANRPFYAAIGVTLAGERDILGLWAGTGGEGAKFWMSVLTDLRNRGIKDTFFVVCDGLKGLPEVVGNVWPQAIVQTCIIHLLRNTFRLTSRKYWDEIKGDVKPIYTAVNATAARAAFDELAEKWGQRYPAVIRLWDNAWAEFIPFLDYDVEIRRVICSTNAIESLNARYRRAIKARGHFPSEQAALKCLYLVTRSLDPTGVGRARWTMRWKPALNAFAITFADRFPAAETY
;
A
#
# COMPACT_ATOMS: atom_id res chain seq x y z
N MET A 1 -45.90 -10.42 46.97
CA MET A 1 -44.69 -10.08 47.74
C MET A 1 -43.62 -11.07 47.27
N THR A 2 -42.86 -10.67 46.25
CA THR A 2 -41.88 -11.53 45.56
C THR A 2 -40.52 -11.08 46.05
N THR A 3 -39.81 -11.94 46.77
CA THR A 3 -38.49 -11.65 47.33
C THR A 3 -37.38 -11.82 46.28
N LEU A 4 -36.41 -10.93 46.36
CA LEU A 4 -35.28 -10.68 45.46
C LEU A 4 -34.15 -11.73 45.60
N ASP A 5 -34.38 -13.02 45.32
CA ASP A 5 -33.31 -14.04 45.48
C ASP A 5 -32.98 -14.89 44.25
N ASP A 6 -33.58 -14.63 43.08
CA ASP A 6 -33.18 -15.29 41.82
C ASP A 6 -32.22 -14.42 41.00
N VAL A 7 -31.03 -14.13 41.56
CA VAL A 7 -29.88 -13.67 40.75
C VAL A 7 -29.14 -14.91 40.25
N ALA A 8 -29.31 -15.18 38.96
CA ALA A 8 -28.64 -16.22 38.21
C ALA A 8 -27.14 -16.33 38.55
N LYS A 9 -26.73 -17.49 39.09
CA LYS A 9 -25.32 -17.90 39.18
C LYS A 9 -24.70 -17.90 37.78
N LYS A 10 -23.90 -16.86 37.51
CA LYS A 10 -23.11 -16.71 36.29
C LYS A 10 -22.09 -17.85 36.21
N LYS A 11 -22.30 -18.79 35.28
CA LYS A 11 -21.37 -19.89 35.00
C LYS A 11 -20.02 -19.30 34.57
N ALA A 12 -18.95 -19.55 35.33
CA ALA A 12 -17.61 -19.06 34.99
C ALA A 12 -17.18 -19.64 33.63
N ALA A 13 -16.69 -18.78 32.73
CA ALA A 13 -16.21 -19.22 31.42
C ALA A 13 -14.97 -20.11 31.59
N GLU A 14 -14.96 -21.27 30.95
CA GLU A 14 -13.77 -22.14 30.90
C GLU A 14 -12.61 -21.39 30.26
N GLN A 15 -11.47 -21.38 30.95
CA GLN A 15 -10.24 -20.76 30.46
C GLN A 15 -9.70 -21.53 29.26
N SER A 16 -9.29 -20.83 28.21
CA SER A 16 -8.66 -21.45 27.04
C SER A 16 -7.32 -22.10 27.43
N GLU A 17 -6.87 -23.11 26.68
CA GLU A 17 -5.55 -23.73 26.90
C GLU A 17 -4.40 -22.70 26.97
N GLY A 18 -4.47 -21.65 26.15
CA GLY A 18 -3.52 -20.52 26.21
C GLY A 18 -3.63 -19.69 27.49
N GLN A 19 -4.83 -19.52 28.07
CA GLN A 19 -5.01 -18.86 29.36
C GLN A 19 -4.48 -19.71 30.51
N LYS A 20 -4.67 -21.04 30.46
CA LYS A 20 -4.11 -21.96 31.46
C LYS A 20 -2.57 -21.95 31.41
N ALA A 21 -1.99 -21.99 30.22
CA ALA A 21 -0.54 -21.89 30.04
C ALA A 21 0.02 -20.54 30.53
N ALA A 22 -0.66 -19.42 30.25
CA ALA A 22 -0.27 -18.11 30.73
C ALA A 22 -0.36 -17.99 32.27
N VAL A 23 -1.42 -18.53 32.88
CA VAL A 23 -1.57 -18.57 34.35
C VAL A 23 -0.48 -19.43 34.99
N GLU A 24 -0.16 -20.57 34.40
CA GLU A 24 0.90 -21.46 34.89
C GLU A 24 2.28 -20.83 34.77
N LEU A 25 2.56 -20.11 33.68
CA LEU A 25 3.80 -19.36 33.48
C LEU A 25 3.95 -18.21 34.50
N VAL A 26 2.86 -17.49 34.80
CA VAL A 26 2.86 -16.46 35.84
C VAL A 26 3.05 -17.07 37.24
N ARG A 27 2.46 -18.23 37.51
CA ARG A 27 2.62 -18.98 38.77
C ARG A 27 4.07 -19.42 38.96
N LEU A 28 4.68 -20.04 37.95
CA LEU A 28 6.09 -20.45 37.97
C LEU A 28 7.04 -19.25 38.13
N ALA A 29 6.73 -18.11 37.51
CA ALA A 29 7.49 -16.88 37.67
C ALA A 29 7.42 -16.33 39.10
N GLN A 30 6.24 -16.39 39.74
CA GLN A 30 6.06 -15.99 41.14
C GLN A 30 6.81 -16.94 42.11
N GLU A 31 6.79 -18.25 41.85
CA GLU A 31 7.53 -19.25 42.63
C GLU A 31 9.05 -19.06 42.54
N GLN A 32 9.54 -18.59 41.39
CA GLN A 32 10.97 -18.29 41.17
C GLN A 32 11.35 -16.86 41.58
N GLY A 33 10.43 -16.06 42.12
CA GLY A 33 10.68 -14.68 42.56
C GLY A 33 10.97 -13.70 41.42
N LEU A 34 10.59 -14.04 40.19
CA LEU A 34 10.83 -13.24 38.99
C LEU A 34 9.76 -12.15 38.84
N SER A 35 10.20 -10.91 38.65
CA SER A 35 9.28 -9.83 38.26
C SER A 35 8.72 -10.06 36.86
N LEU A 36 7.46 -9.67 36.62
CA LEU A 36 6.82 -9.77 35.29
C LEU A 36 7.59 -8.94 34.24
N THR A 37 8.14 -7.80 34.67
CA THR A 37 8.91 -6.83 33.88
C THR A 37 10.17 -6.40 34.64
N GLY A 38 11.19 -5.91 33.93
CA GLY A 38 12.46 -5.47 34.54
C GLY A 38 13.69 -6.18 33.95
N PRO A 39 14.91 -5.81 34.41
CA PRO A 39 16.16 -6.24 33.80
C PRO A 39 16.39 -7.74 33.80
N ASP A 40 15.73 -8.51 34.68
CA ASP A 40 15.76 -9.99 34.69
C ASP A 40 14.35 -10.60 34.75
N GLY A 41 13.34 -9.87 34.25
CA GLY A 41 11.94 -10.28 34.32
C GLY A 41 11.54 -11.37 33.32
N LEU A 42 10.37 -11.98 33.55
CA LEU A 42 9.80 -13.10 32.77
C LEU A 42 9.80 -12.85 31.25
N LEU A 43 9.44 -11.64 30.82
CA LEU A 43 9.41 -11.28 29.39
C LEU A 43 10.79 -11.36 28.72
N LYS A 44 11.86 -11.04 29.44
CA LYS A 44 13.23 -11.11 28.93
C LYS A 44 13.66 -12.57 28.71
N GLN A 45 13.32 -13.45 29.66
CA GLN A 45 13.59 -14.87 29.56
C GLN A 45 12.78 -15.53 28.42
N LEU A 46 11.49 -15.18 28.29
CA LEU A 46 10.67 -15.65 27.17
C LEU A 46 11.22 -15.20 25.82
N THR A 47 11.62 -13.92 25.72
CA THR A 47 12.23 -13.37 24.50
C THR A 47 13.52 -14.11 24.16
N LYS A 48 14.36 -14.41 25.16
CA LYS A 48 15.58 -15.21 25.00
C LYS A 48 15.24 -16.60 24.45
N THR A 49 14.35 -17.34 25.11
CA THR A 49 13.98 -18.70 24.73
C THR A 49 13.43 -18.77 23.31
N VAL A 50 12.51 -17.88 22.93
CA VAL A 50 11.92 -17.86 21.58
C VAL A 50 12.99 -17.63 20.51
N LEU A 51 13.87 -16.65 20.73
CA LEU A 51 14.95 -16.34 19.77
C LEU A 51 15.97 -17.46 19.66
N GLU A 52 16.34 -18.10 20.77
CA GLU A 52 17.28 -19.23 20.77
C GLU A 52 16.70 -20.48 20.13
N THR A 53 15.43 -20.81 20.39
CA THR A 53 14.75 -21.92 19.74
C THR A 53 14.74 -21.71 18.23
N ALA A 54 14.31 -20.55 17.77
CA ALA A 54 14.19 -20.27 16.35
C ALA A 54 15.57 -20.24 15.64
N LEU A 55 16.64 -19.78 16.31
CA LEU A 55 18.01 -19.89 15.80
C LEU A 55 18.52 -21.34 15.74
N ASN A 56 18.08 -22.21 16.67
CA ASN A 56 18.43 -23.62 16.64
C ASN A 56 17.71 -24.39 15.53
N GLU A 57 16.46 -24.01 15.22
CA GLU A 57 15.69 -24.51 14.07
C GLU A 57 16.35 -24.11 12.76
N GLU A 58 16.73 -22.83 12.58
CA GLU A 58 17.50 -22.40 11.41
C GLU A 58 18.81 -23.20 11.25
N MET A 59 19.47 -23.55 12.36
CA MET A 59 20.67 -24.38 12.35
C MET A 59 20.37 -25.84 11.99
N THR A 60 19.24 -26.38 12.43
CA THR A 60 18.77 -27.73 12.03
C THR A 60 18.53 -27.75 10.53
N GLU A 61 17.83 -26.76 9.99
CA GLU A 61 17.57 -26.63 8.55
C GLU A 61 18.87 -26.47 7.75
N HIS A 62 19.80 -25.62 8.21
CA HIS A 62 21.09 -25.39 7.56
C HIS A 62 21.97 -26.64 7.50
N LEU A 63 21.96 -27.45 8.55
CA LEU A 63 22.80 -28.66 8.64
C LEU A 63 22.09 -29.92 8.12
N GLY A 64 20.76 -29.90 8.02
CA GLY A 64 19.93 -31.02 7.61
C GLY A 64 19.73 -32.10 8.69
N TYR A 65 20.11 -31.84 9.95
CA TYR A 65 19.98 -32.79 11.04
C TYR A 65 19.82 -32.11 12.41
N GLU A 66 19.17 -32.81 13.35
CA GLU A 66 18.86 -32.30 14.67
C GLU A 66 20.06 -32.24 15.61
N LYS A 67 19.92 -31.47 16.69
CA LYS A 67 20.95 -31.42 17.73
C LYS A 67 21.06 -32.80 18.41
N HIS A 68 22.27 -33.35 18.43
CA HIS A 68 22.64 -34.68 18.96
C HIS A 68 22.36 -35.86 18.03
N ASP A 69 21.77 -35.62 16.86
CA ASP A 69 21.69 -36.65 15.83
C ASP A 69 23.02 -36.75 15.06
N PRO A 70 23.39 -37.97 14.62
CA PRO A 70 24.57 -38.14 13.79
C PRO A 70 24.39 -37.40 12.45
N PRO A 71 25.37 -36.62 11.99
CA PRO A 71 25.31 -36.00 10.68
C PRO A 71 25.21 -37.08 9.59
N GLU A 72 24.45 -36.82 8.53
CA GLU A 72 24.42 -37.71 7.38
C GLU A 72 25.83 -37.89 6.80
N THR A 73 26.15 -39.12 6.41
CA THR A 73 27.48 -39.53 5.94
C THR A 73 27.91 -38.66 4.75
N GLY A 74 28.85 -37.72 4.98
CA GLY A 74 29.41 -36.86 3.92
C GLY A 74 29.11 -35.35 4.04
N SER A 75 28.34 -34.90 5.03
CA SER A 75 27.98 -33.46 5.14
C SER A 75 29.17 -32.54 5.49
N GLY A 76 30.24 -33.07 6.10
CA GLY A 76 31.49 -32.35 6.41
C GLY A 76 31.38 -31.20 7.43
N ASN A 77 30.18 -30.69 7.67
CA ASN A 77 29.89 -29.60 8.57
C ASN A 77 29.08 -30.10 9.78
N ILE A 78 29.45 -29.62 10.96
CA ILE A 78 28.85 -30.05 12.23
C ILE A 78 28.56 -28.86 13.13
N ARG A 79 27.60 -28.99 14.05
CA ARG A 79 27.39 -28.03 15.14
C ARG A 79 28.68 -27.90 15.97
N ASN A 80 29.06 -26.67 16.31
CA ASN A 80 30.30 -26.32 17.00
C ASN A 80 30.05 -25.32 18.14
N GLY A 81 29.12 -25.69 19.03
CA GLY A 81 28.75 -24.91 20.21
C GLY A 81 27.95 -23.65 19.88
N THR A 82 27.95 -22.70 20.82
CA THR A 82 27.24 -21.42 20.71
C THR A 82 28.19 -20.24 20.86
N ARG A 83 27.72 -19.04 20.54
CA ARG A 83 28.38 -17.77 20.86
C ARG A 83 27.39 -16.83 21.51
N THR A 84 27.80 -16.25 22.63
CA THR A 84 27.05 -15.23 23.33
C THR A 84 26.94 -13.95 22.50
N LYS A 85 25.73 -13.43 22.38
CA LYS A 85 25.41 -12.19 21.67
C LYS A 85 24.31 -11.45 22.40
N THR A 86 24.63 -10.25 22.86
CA THR A 86 23.62 -9.33 23.40
C THR A 86 22.91 -8.60 22.26
N VAL A 87 21.58 -8.70 22.23
CA VAL A 87 20.71 -7.95 21.33
C VAL A 87 19.85 -6.98 22.13
N LEU A 88 19.73 -5.76 21.65
CA LEU A 88 18.84 -4.76 22.20
C LEU A 88 17.44 -4.95 21.61
N THR A 89 16.46 -5.23 22.46
CA THR A 89 15.04 -5.25 22.12
C THR A 89 14.38 -4.01 22.70
N ASP A 90 13.41 -3.43 21.99
CA ASP A 90 12.77 -2.19 22.45
C ASP A 90 11.79 -2.43 23.63
N THR A 91 11.33 -3.67 23.83
CA THR A 91 10.37 -4.05 24.89
C THR A 91 11.01 -4.59 26.17
N THR A 92 12.12 -5.32 26.06
CA THR A 92 12.76 -6.00 27.21
C THR A 92 14.19 -5.55 27.48
N GLY A 93 14.72 -4.63 26.66
CA GLY A 93 16.07 -4.09 26.81
C GLY A 93 17.14 -5.06 26.28
N PRO A 94 18.37 -5.01 26.79
CA PRO A 94 19.44 -5.92 26.34
C PRO A 94 19.13 -7.37 26.75
N VAL A 95 18.90 -8.23 25.76
CA VAL A 95 18.72 -9.68 25.91
C VAL A 95 20.01 -10.37 25.48
N GLU A 96 20.56 -11.24 26.33
CA GLU A 96 21.72 -12.06 25.99
C GLU A 96 21.28 -13.40 25.39
N LEU A 97 21.78 -13.71 24.20
CA LEU A 97 21.44 -14.91 23.43
C LEU A 97 22.66 -15.82 23.23
N ASP A 98 22.43 -17.12 23.23
CA ASP A 98 23.38 -18.15 22.85
C ASP A 98 23.12 -18.60 21.39
N VAL A 99 23.82 -17.95 20.46
CA VAL A 99 23.63 -18.17 19.02
C VAL A 99 24.39 -19.44 18.58
N PRO A 100 23.73 -20.43 17.95
CA PRO A 100 24.39 -21.66 17.51
C PRO A 100 25.40 -21.39 16.39
N ARG A 101 26.44 -22.23 16.33
CA ARG A 101 27.52 -22.16 15.34
C ARG A 101 27.74 -23.49 14.66
N ASP A 102 28.18 -23.43 13.42
CA ASP A 102 28.66 -24.56 12.65
C ASP A 102 30.21 -24.54 12.56
N ARG A 103 30.81 -25.69 12.24
CA ARG A 103 32.27 -25.88 12.15
C ARG A 103 32.85 -25.15 10.93
N ALA A 104 32.13 -25.18 9.81
CA ALA A 104 32.54 -24.56 8.55
C ALA A 104 32.30 -23.03 8.51
N SER A 105 31.62 -22.47 9.51
CA SER A 105 31.23 -21.05 9.59
C SER A 105 30.36 -20.56 8.42
N THR A 106 29.64 -21.47 7.76
CA THR A 106 28.75 -21.20 6.62
C THR A 106 27.33 -20.85 7.06
N PHE A 107 26.96 -21.04 8.33
CA PHE A 107 25.62 -20.70 8.82
C PHE A 107 25.38 -19.19 8.79
N GLU A 108 24.32 -18.73 8.10
CA GLU A 108 23.91 -17.33 8.04
C GLU A 108 22.49 -17.14 8.60
N PRO A 109 22.34 -16.90 9.92
CA PRO A 109 21.03 -16.79 10.56
C PRO A 109 20.22 -15.61 10.02
N GLN A 110 18.92 -15.82 9.82
CA GLN A 110 18.02 -14.81 9.24
C GLN A 110 17.26 -14.04 10.32
N ILE A 111 16.83 -14.72 11.40
CA ILE A 111 16.12 -14.11 12.53
C ILE A 111 16.99 -13.11 13.28
N VAL A 112 18.25 -13.47 13.56
CA VAL A 112 19.22 -12.57 14.20
C VAL A 112 20.53 -12.56 13.41
N LYS A 113 20.61 -11.71 12.38
CA LYS A 113 21.74 -11.66 11.43
C LYS A 113 23.10 -11.51 12.12
N LYS A 114 24.16 -12.02 11.50
CA LYS A 114 25.54 -11.82 11.97
C LYS A 114 25.79 -10.32 12.20
N ARG A 115 26.37 -9.98 13.36
CA ARG A 115 26.68 -8.60 13.80
C ARG A 115 25.49 -7.69 14.10
N GLN A 116 24.24 -8.10 13.84
CA GLN A 116 23.04 -7.32 14.18
C GLN A 116 22.85 -7.25 15.71
N ARG A 117 23.05 -6.08 16.33
CA ARG A 117 22.93 -5.90 17.79
C ARG A 117 21.59 -5.31 18.24
N ARG A 118 20.72 -4.94 17.31
CA ARG A 118 19.40 -4.38 17.61
C ARG A 118 18.32 -5.17 16.86
N LEU A 119 17.32 -5.64 17.58
CA LEU A 119 16.18 -6.35 17.03
C LEU A 119 15.03 -5.36 16.85
N ASN A 120 15.09 -4.60 15.76
CA ASN A 120 13.97 -3.79 15.30
C ASN A 120 13.06 -4.71 14.48
N GLY A 121 12.06 -5.33 15.10
CA GLY A 121 11.20 -6.29 14.38
C GLY A 121 9.73 -6.17 14.72
N VAL A 122 9.41 -5.88 15.99
CA VAL A 122 8.01 -5.71 16.43
C VAL A 122 7.39 -4.50 15.74
N ASP A 123 8.09 -3.36 15.70
CA ASP A 123 7.58 -2.15 15.06
C ASP A 123 7.32 -2.39 13.56
N GLU A 124 8.27 -2.99 12.84
CA GLU A 124 8.12 -3.29 11.40
C GLU A 124 6.99 -4.28 11.11
N VAL A 125 6.84 -5.33 11.94
CA VAL A 125 5.73 -6.29 11.83
C VAL A 125 4.40 -5.61 12.12
N VAL A 126 4.32 -4.78 13.16
CA VAL A 126 3.13 -3.97 13.49
C VAL A 126 2.77 -3.07 12.31
N LEU A 127 3.72 -2.35 11.74
CA LEU A 127 3.50 -1.47 10.59
C LEU A 127 3.06 -2.25 9.34
N SER A 128 3.65 -3.41 9.09
CA SER A 128 3.27 -4.30 7.97
C SER A 128 1.85 -4.84 8.13
N LEU A 129 1.48 -5.32 9.32
CA LEU A 129 0.13 -5.81 9.61
C LEU A 129 -0.89 -4.66 9.54
N TYR A 130 -0.52 -3.47 10.02
CA TYR A 130 -1.35 -2.28 9.91
C TYR A 130 -1.57 -1.87 8.45
N ALA A 131 -0.52 -1.89 7.62
CA ALA A 131 -0.59 -1.63 6.17
C ALA A 131 -1.47 -2.65 5.45
N LYS A 132 -1.48 -3.91 5.89
CA LYS A 132 -2.36 -4.97 5.36
C LYS A 132 -3.83 -4.77 5.74
N GLY A 133 -4.14 -3.77 6.57
CA GLY A 133 -5.50 -3.39 6.93
C GLY A 133 -5.96 -3.88 8.29
N LEU A 134 -5.13 -4.60 9.05
CA LEU A 134 -5.52 -5.07 10.38
C LEU A 134 -5.73 -3.88 11.31
N THR A 135 -6.73 -4.01 12.18
CA THR A 135 -7.03 -3.09 13.28
C THR A 135 -6.02 -3.28 14.42
N THR A 136 -5.89 -2.29 15.31
CA THR A 136 -5.00 -2.41 16.47
C THR A 136 -5.38 -3.57 17.39
N GLY A 137 -6.67 -3.93 17.44
CA GLY A 137 -7.15 -5.10 18.17
C GLY A 137 -6.74 -6.43 17.52
N GLU A 138 -6.87 -6.55 16.20
CA GLU A 138 -6.44 -7.76 15.47
C GLU A 138 -4.93 -7.93 15.50
N ILE A 139 -4.16 -6.84 15.42
CA ILE A 139 -2.70 -6.91 15.57
C ILE A 139 -2.35 -7.40 16.98
N SER A 140 -2.99 -6.85 18.02
CA SER A 140 -2.79 -7.28 19.40
C SER A 140 -3.09 -8.78 19.58
N ALA A 141 -4.21 -9.25 19.03
CA ALA A 141 -4.58 -10.67 19.05
C ALA A 141 -3.57 -11.54 18.28
N HIS A 142 -3.13 -11.11 17.10
CA HIS A 142 -2.11 -11.81 16.31
C HIS A 142 -0.79 -11.95 17.08
N PHE A 143 -0.38 -10.92 17.84
CA PHE A 143 0.81 -11.02 18.69
C PHE A 143 0.64 -12.00 19.85
N ALA A 144 -0.56 -12.04 20.45
CA ALA A 144 -0.87 -13.00 21.50
C ALA A 144 -0.90 -14.45 20.99
N GLU A 145 -1.50 -14.68 19.81
CA GLU A 145 -1.67 -16.01 19.21
C GLU A 145 -0.37 -16.60 18.67
N ILE A 146 0.40 -15.81 17.90
CA ILE A 146 1.58 -16.31 17.18
C ILE A 146 2.84 -16.24 18.03
N TYR A 147 2.98 -15.19 18.85
CA TYR A 147 4.21 -14.92 19.59
C TYR A 147 4.06 -15.08 21.12
N GLY A 148 2.87 -15.43 21.61
CA GLY A 148 2.61 -15.51 23.06
C GLY A 148 2.79 -14.17 23.79
N ALA A 149 2.82 -13.06 23.06
CA ALA A 149 3.21 -11.74 23.57
C ALA A 149 1.99 -10.81 23.65
N SER A 150 1.80 -10.16 24.80
CA SER A 150 0.75 -9.15 24.97
C SER A 150 1.25 -7.77 24.53
N VAL A 151 0.91 -7.38 23.29
CA VAL A 151 1.11 -5.99 22.82
C VAL A 151 -0.21 -5.23 22.95
N SER A 152 -0.25 -4.17 23.76
CA SER A 152 -1.47 -3.39 23.96
C SER A 152 -1.85 -2.58 22.72
N LYS A 153 -3.15 -2.25 22.57
CA LYS A 153 -3.65 -1.42 21.45
C LYS A 153 -3.01 -0.03 21.45
N GLU A 154 -2.73 0.53 22.62
CA GLU A 154 -2.06 1.82 22.82
C GLU A 154 -0.61 1.75 22.35
N THR A 155 0.08 0.63 22.62
CA THR A 155 1.45 0.41 22.14
C THR A 155 1.48 0.34 20.62
N ILE A 156 0.55 -0.40 20.01
CA ILE A 156 0.39 -0.44 18.55
C ILE A 156 0.10 0.95 17.98
N SER A 157 -0.77 1.74 18.63
CA SER A 157 -1.04 3.12 18.21
C SER A 157 0.24 3.93 18.20
N ARG A 158 0.98 3.96 19.32
CA ARG A 158 2.25 4.70 19.43
C ARG A 158 3.26 4.29 18.35
N ILE A 159 3.40 2.99 18.08
CA ILE A 159 4.28 2.49 17.00
C ILE A 159 3.84 3.07 15.65
N THR A 160 2.54 3.03 15.35
CA THR A 160 2.04 3.58 14.08
C THR A 160 2.13 5.10 14.02
N ASP A 161 2.04 5.80 15.15
CA ASP A 161 2.12 7.26 15.21
C ASP A 161 3.54 7.78 14.93
N LYS A 162 4.58 6.98 15.20
CA LYS A 162 5.97 7.30 14.78
C LYS A 162 6.09 7.51 13.27
N VAL A 163 5.19 6.92 12.48
CA VAL A 163 5.19 7.02 11.02
C VAL A 163 4.57 8.33 10.53
N LEU A 164 3.93 9.12 11.40
CA LEU A 164 3.35 10.40 11.01
C LEU A 164 4.42 11.41 10.57
N GLU A 165 5.57 11.45 11.26
CA GLU A 165 6.70 12.29 10.87
C GLU A 165 7.25 11.86 9.51
N GLU A 166 7.47 10.55 9.32
CA GLU A 166 7.91 9.97 8.05
C GLU A 166 6.92 10.27 6.90
N MET A 167 5.61 10.19 7.17
CA MET A 167 4.56 10.53 6.22
C MET A 167 4.59 12.02 5.84
N ASN A 168 4.82 12.90 6.82
CA ASN A 168 4.92 14.33 6.57
C ASN A 168 6.15 14.63 5.71
N ASP A 169 7.32 14.08 6.06
CA ASP A 169 8.56 14.23 5.28
C ASP A 169 8.38 13.71 3.84
N TRP A 170 7.73 12.56 3.70
CA TRP A 170 7.38 12.01 2.39
C TRP A 170 6.43 12.93 1.60
N SER A 171 5.43 13.53 2.26
CA SER A 171 4.45 14.40 1.61
C SER A 171 5.03 15.71 1.09
N VAL A 172 6.15 16.18 1.67
CA VAL A 172 6.84 17.42 1.25
C VAL A 172 8.14 17.16 0.50
N ARG A 173 8.45 15.89 0.20
CA ARG A 173 9.69 15.53 -0.48
C ARG A 173 9.83 16.20 -1.85
N PRO A 174 11.05 16.50 -2.30
CA PRO A 174 11.29 17.02 -3.65
C PRO A 174 10.87 16.01 -4.72
N LEU A 175 10.35 16.53 -5.83
CA LEU A 175 9.88 15.78 -7.00
C LEU A 175 10.69 16.15 -8.25
N ASP A 176 10.63 15.31 -9.29
CA ASP A 176 11.32 15.59 -10.55
C ASP A 176 10.73 16.84 -11.24
N GLU A 177 11.55 17.51 -12.04
CA GLU A 177 11.12 18.75 -12.71
C GLU A 177 10.04 18.51 -13.77
N THR A 178 10.06 17.34 -14.41
CA THR A 178 9.19 17.03 -15.54
C THR A 178 8.63 15.61 -15.44
N TYR A 179 7.32 15.49 -15.58
CA TYR A 179 6.61 14.22 -15.68
C TYR A 179 5.92 14.10 -17.05
N ALA A 180 5.95 12.91 -17.64
CA ALA A 180 5.23 12.64 -18.89
C ALA A 180 3.71 12.70 -18.69
N ALA A 181 3.23 12.17 -17.56
CA ALA A 181 1.82 12.21 -17.20
C ALA A 181 1.65 12.16 -15.68
N ILE A 182 0.64 12.83 -15.16
CA ILE A 182 0.18 12.71 -13.77
C ILE A 182 -1.24 12.18 -13.76
N PHE A 183 -1.45 11.02 -13.14
CA PHE A 183 -2.76 10.41 -12.94
C PHE A 183 -3.30 10.79 -11.57
N ILE A 184 -4.53 11.31 -11.52
CA ILE A 184 -5.22 11.63 -10.27
C ILE A 184 -6.51 10.80 -10.22
N ASP A 185 -6.65 10.01 -9.15
CA ASP A 185 -7.85 9.21 -8.90
C ASP A 185 -8.27 9.34 -7.44
N ALA A 186 -9.55 9.06 -7.19
CA ALA A 186 -10.15 9.14 -5.87
C ALA A 186 -10.52 7.76 -5.35
N ILE A 187 -10.29 7.54 -4.05
CA ILE A 187 -10.85 6.42 -3.31
C ILE A 187 -11.77 6.93 -2.22
N VAL A 188 -12.98 6.37 -2.16
CA VAL A 188 -13.94 6.73 -1.11
C VAL A 188 -13.64 5.92 0.14
N VAL A 189 -13.45 6.62 1.26
CA VAL A 189 -13.15 6.04 2.57
C VAL A 189 -14.22 6.48 3.56
N LYS A 190 -14.67 5.57 4.43
CA LYS A 190 -15.58 5.90 5.51
C LYS A 190 -14.79 6.47 6.68
N VAL A 191 -15.04 7.73 7.03
CA VAL A 191 -14.40 8.43 8.13
C VAL A 191 -15.48 8.86 9.12
N ARG A 192 -15.22 8.66 10.41
CA ARG A 192 -16.05 9.13 11.52
C ARG A 192 -15.55 10.50 11.96
N ASP A 193 -16.39 11.50 11.83
CA ASP A 193 -16.16 12.85 12.32
C ASP A 193 -17.49 13.36 12.87
N GLY A 194 -17.74 13.03 14.15
CA GLY A 194 -19.10 12.98 14.71
C GLY A 194 -19.90 11.79 14.17
N GLN A 195 -20.26 11.84 12.89
CA GLN A 195 -20.97 10.78 12.16
C GLN A 195 -20.07 10.09 11.12
N VAL A 196 -20.40 8.85 10.76
CA VAL A 196 -19.67 8.12 9.72
C VAL A 196 -20.13 8.60 8.35
N ALA A 197 -19.22 9.21 7.59
CA ALA A 197 -19.49 9.71 6.25
C ALA A 197 -18.46 9.16 5.23
N ASN A 198 -18.88 9.08 3.97
CA ASN A 198 -18.00 8.78 2.86
C ASN A 198 -17.20 10.04 2.49
N ARG A 199 -15.88 9.98 2.58
CA ARG A 199 -14.96 11.06 2.17
C ARG A 199 -14.05 10.59 1.03
N PRO A 200 -13.84 11.38 -0.02
CA PRO A 200 -12.87 11.04 -1.06
C PRO A 200 -11.44 11.28 -0.57
N PHE A 201 -10.53 10.38 -0.91
CA PHE A 201 -9.10 10.52 -0.73
C PHE A 201 -8.46 10.45 -2.11
N TYR A 202 -7.71 11.48 -2.47
CA TYR A 202 -7.07 11.59 -3.77
C TYR A 202 -5.65 11.08 -3.71
N ALA A 203 -5.26 10.30 -4.71
CA ALA A 203 -3.90 9.87 -4.91
C ALA A 203 -3.42 10.36 -6.28
N ALA A 204 -2.22 10.92 -6.32
CA ALA A 204 -1.55 11.29 -7.57
C ALA A 204 -0.38 10.35 -7.85
N ILE A 205 -0.28 9.88 -9.10
CA ILE A 205 0.83 9.07 -9.59
C ILE A 205 1.42 9.73 -10.83
N GLY A 206 2.70 10.08 -10.78
CA GLY A 206 3.47 10.58 -11.92
C GLY A 206 4.11 9.43 -12.71
N VAL A 207 4.31 9.68 -14.01
CA VAL A 207 5.16 8.89 -14.88
C VAL A 207 6.37 9.74 -15.23
N THR A 208 7.54 9.38 -14.74
CA THR A 208 8.77 10.13 -15.02
C THR A 208 9.23 9.91 -16.46
N LEU A 209 10.09 10.80 -16.97
CA LEU A 209 10.70 10.62 -18.29
C LEU A 209 11.64 9.40 -18.36
N ALA A 210 12.09 8.87 -17.23
CA ALA A 210 12.84 7.61 -17.14
C ALA A 210 11.93 6.37 -17.27
N GLY A 211 10.60 6.55 -17.25
CA GLY A 211 9.64 5.45 -17.31
C GLY A 211 9.46 4.79 -15.96
N GLU A 212 9.42 5.59 -14.90
CA GLU A 212 9.13 5.13 -13.54
C GLU A 212 7.78 5.67 -13.10
N ARG A 213 7.06 4.86 -12.33
CA ARG A 213 5.90 5.27 -11.54
C ARG A 213 6.41 5.94 -10.29
N ASP A 214 5.87 7.12 -10.00
CA ASP A 214 6.17 7.85 -8.79
C ASP A 214 4.86 8.24 -8.10
N ILE A 215 4.64 7.79 -6.86
CA ILE A 215 3.45 8.17 -6.09
C ILE A 215 3.72 9.55 -5.48
N LEU A 216 3.06 10.57 -6.02
CA LEU A 216 3.38 11.97 -5.74
C LEU A 216 2.79 12.45 -4.41
N GLY A 217 1.60 11.95 -4.03
CA GLY A 217 0.97 12.39 -2.79
C GLY A 217 -0.41 11.78 -2.54
N LEU A 218 -0.92 12.06 -1.34
CA LEU A 218 -2.24 11.66 -0.85
C LEU A 218 -2.91 12.87 -0.18
N TRP A 219 -4.17 13.14 -0.53
CA TRP A 219 -4.92 14.25 0.03
C TRP A 219 -6.32 13.81 0.44
N ALA A 220 -6.74 14.19 1.64
CA ALA A 220 -8.12 13.99 2.09
C ALA A 220 -9.00 15.12 1.51
N GLY A 221 -10.14 14.73 0.94
CA GLY A 221 -11.18 15.63 0.48
C GLY A 221 -12.41 15.58 1.36
N THR A 222 -13.21 16.64 1.32
CA THR A 222 -14.43 16.79 2.14
C THR A 222 -15.71 16.35 1.41
N GLY A 223 -15.64 16.00 0.12
CA GLY A 223 -16.78 15.65 -0.72
C GLY A 223 -17.48 16.88 -1.28
N GLY A 224 -16.99 17.40 -2.41
CA GLY A 224 -17.45 18.66 -3.01
C GLY A 224 -16.30 19.59 -3.40
N GLU A 225 -15.16 19.00 -3.73
CA GLU A 225 -13.91 19.67 -4.02
C GLU A 225 -14.09 20.63 -5.19
N GLY A 226 -13.93 21.92 -4.91
CA GLY A 226 -13.92 22.98 -5.91
C GLY A 226 -12.50 23.35 -6.34
N ALA A 227 -12.40 24.33 -7.23
CA ALA A 227 -11.13 24.83 -7.76
C ALA A 227 -10.10 25.19 -6.68
N LYS A 228 -10.52 25.70 -5.51
CA LYS A 228 -9.60 26.04 -4.40
C LYS A 228 -8.85 24.84 -3.84
N PHE A 229 -9.51 23.70 -3.68
CA PHE A 229 -8.88 22.48 -3.20
C PHE A 229 -7.82 22.00 -4.20
N TRP A 230 -8.21 21.92 -5.47
CA TRP A 230 -7.30 21.51 -6.53
C TRP A 230 -6.13 22.47 -6.71
N MET A 231 -6.35 23.78 -6.54
CA MET A 231 -5.28 24.77 -6.59
C MET A 231 -4.24 24.51 -5.51
N SER A 232 -4.68 24.19 -4.29
CA SER A 232 -3.80 23.80 -3.20
C SER A 232 -2.97 22.55 -3.55
N VAL A 233 -3.63 21.48 -4.03
CA VAL A 233 -2.97 20.21 -4.40
C VAL A 233 -1.95 20.40 -5.52
N LEU A 234 -2.32 21.08 -6.61
CA LEU A 234 -1.42 21.25 -7.74
C LEU A 234 -0.29 22.25 -7.45
N THR A 235 -0.55 23.28 -6.63
CA THR A 235 0.50 24.20 -6.18
C THR A 235 1.49 23.52 -5.25
N ASP A 236 1.04 22.63 -4.36
CA ASP A 236 1.93 21.78 -3.55
C ASP A 236 2.89 20.97 -4.44
N LEU A 237 2.35 20.26 -5.43
CA LEU A 237 3.16 19.49 -6.39
C LEU A 237 4.17 20.37 -7.14
N ARG A 238 3.75 21.56 -7.58
CA ARG A 238 4.64 22.52 -8.23
C ARG A 238 5.75 23.01 -7.30
N ASN A 239 5.43 23.36 -6.06
CA ASN A 239 6.38 23.85 -5.07
C ASN A 239 7.40 22.78 -4.66
N ARG A 240 7.02 21.51 -4.75
CA ARG A 240 7.90 20.36 -4.51
C ARG A 240 8.86 20.08 -5.67
N GLY A 241 8.71 20.72 -6.82
CA GLY A 241 9.69 20.67 -7.90
C GLY A 241 9.11 20.50 -9.30
N ILE A 242 7.84 20.11 -9.45
CA ILE A 242 7.24 19.86 -10.76
C ILE A 242 7.08 21.17 -11.53
N LYS A 243 7.99 21.43 -12.45
CA LYS A 243 7.96 22.59 -13.35
C LYS A 243 7.01 22.36 -14.51
N ASP A 244 6.96 21.13 -15.03
CA ASP A 244 6.12 20.80 -16.18
C ASP A 244 5.55 19.37 -16.15
N THR A 245 4.38 19.21 -16.76
CA THR A 245 3.79 17.89 -17.06
C THR A 245 3.07 17.93 -18.40
N PHE A 246 3.26 16.92 -19.25
CA PHE A 246 2.61 16.90 -20.56
C PHE A 246 1.11 16.59 -20.43
N PHE A 247 0.76 15.63 -19.57
CA PHE A 247 -0.62 15.22 -19.33
C PHE A 247 -0.99 15.26 -17.86
N VAL A 248 -2.23 15.67 -17.58
CA VAL A 248 -2.92 15.42 -16.31
C VAL A 248 -4.15 14.59 -16.61
N VAL A 249 -4.16 13.34 -16.14
CA VAL A 249 -5.19 12.34 -16.43
C VAL A 249 -6.09 12.17 -15.21
N CYS A 250 -7.38 12.44 -15.35
CA CYS A 250 -8.33 12.36 -14.24
C CYS A 250 -9.73 11.90 -14.67
N ASP A 251 -10.56 11.49 -13.71
CA ASP A 251 -11.95 11.07 -13.95
C ASP A 251 -12.94 12.25 -13.72
N GLY A 252 -13.04 13.16 -14.68
CA GLY A 252 -14.08 14.20 -14.71
C GLY A 252 -14.19 15.06 -13.43
N LEU A 253 -13.06 15.31 -12.76
CA LEU A 253 -13.02 16.00 -11.47
C LEU A 253 -13.37 17.48 -11.65
N LYS A 254 -14.50 17.91 -11.09
CA LYS A 254 -15.00 19.28 -11.25
C LYS A 254 -13.97 20.30 -10.77
N GLY A 255 -13.76 21.35 -11.58
CA GLY A 255 -12.82 22.44 -11.27
C GLY A 255 -11.34 22.08 -11.42
N LEU A 256 -10.96 20.80 -11.53
CA LEU A 256 -9.57 20.42 -11.75
C LEU A 256 -9.02 20.90 -13.11
N PRO A 257 -9.74 20.74 -14.25
CA PRO A 257 -9.21 21.16 -15.55
C PRO A 257 -8.83 22.64 -15.62
N GLU A 258 -9.66 23.52 -15.06
CA GLU A 258 -9.40 24.96 -15.00
C GLU A 258 -8.15 25.27 -14.16
N VAL A 259 -7.98 24.58 -13.04
CA VAL A 259 -6.83 24.77 -12.16
C VAL A 259 -5.54 24.26 -12.80
N VAL A 260 -5.58 23.15 -13.54
CA VAL A 260 -4.41 22.67 -14.28
C VAL A 260 -3.87 23.76 -15.22
N GLY A 261 -4.76 24.43 -15.97
CA GLY A 261 -4.36 25.52 -16.86
C GLY A 261 -3.73 26.73 -16.15
N ASN A 262 -3.99 26.92 -14.86
CA ASN A 262 -3.36 27.97 -14.05
C ASN A 262 -1.98 27.56 -13.50
N VAL A 263 -1.80 26.27 -13.15
CA VAL A 263 -0.55 25.76 -12.56
C VAL A 263 0.47 25.38 -13.64
N TRP A 264 0.02 24.65 -14.66
CA TRP A 264 0.81 24.21 -15.81
C TRP A 264 0.02 24.52 -17.10
N PRO A 265 0.13 25.75 -17.64
CA PRO A 265 -0.70 26.22 -18.76
C PRO A 265 -0.61 25.39 -20.04
N GLN A 266 0.51 24.69 -20.24
CA GLN A 266 0.75 23.85 -21.42
C GLN A 266 0.33 22.39 -21.18
N ALA A 267 -0.04 22.00 -19.96
CA ALA A 267 -0.45 20.64 -19.65
C ALA A 267 -1.81 20.30 -20.27
N ILE A 268 -1.89 19.14 -20.92
CA ILE A 268 -3.13 18.64 -21.50
C ILE A 268 -3.91 17.90 -20.42
N VAL A 269 -5.14 18.36 -20.15
CA VAL A 269 -6.07 17.65 -19.27
C VAL A 269 -6.79 16.58 -20.08
N GLN A 270 -6.59 15.33 -19.69
CA GLN A 270 -7.17 14.18 -20.37
C GLN A 270 -8.14 13.44 -19.47
N THR A 271 -9.36 13.21 -19.95
CA THR A 271 -10.31 12.33 -19.26
C THR A 271 -9.80 10.89 -19.33
N CYS A 272 -9.78 10.22 -18.17
CA CYS A 272 -9.28 8.85 -18.06
C CYS A 272 -10.18 7.86 -18.82
N ILE A 273 -9.65 7.33 -19.92
CA ILE A 273 -10.37 6.36 -20.78
C ILE A 273 -10.78 5.12 -20.01
N ILE A 274 -9.95 4.67 -19.06
CA ILE A 274 -10.28 3.47 -18.31
C ILE A 274 -11.46 3.71 -17.35
N HIS A 275 -11.61 4.91 -16.79
CA HIS A 275 -12.82 5.23 -16.02
C HIS A 275 -14.05 5.27 -16.92
N LEU A 276 -13.94 5.80 -18.15
CA LEU A 276 -15.00 5.75 -19.16
C LEU A 276 -15.39 4.31 -19.53
N LEU A 277 -14.41 3.43 -19.76
CA LEU A 277 -14.62 2.00 -19.98
C LEU A 277 -15.26 1.31 -18.77
N ARG A 278 -14.79 1.61 -17.56
CA ARG A 278 -15.35 1.03 -16.33
C ARG A 278 -16.80 1.46 -16.13
N ASN A 279 -17.12 2.72 -16.38
CA ASN A 279 -18.47 3.25 -16.32
C ASN A 279 -19.37 2.58 -17.38
N THR A 280 -18.82 2.28 -18.57
CA THR A 280 -19.51 1.45 -19.58
C THR A 280 -19.88 0.07 -19.02
N PHE A 281 -18.94 -0.65 -18.40
CA PHE A 281 -19.22 -1.96 -17.83
C PHE A 281 -20.12 -1.94 -16.58
N ARG A 282 -20.17 -0.82 -15.84
CA ARG A 282 -21.11 -0.63 -14.73
C ARG A 282 -22.57 -0.52 -15.19
N LEU A 283 -22.80 -0.05 -16.41
CA LEU A 283 -24.13 0.14 -16.98
C LEU A 283 -24.63 -1.08 -17.77
N THR A 284 -23.81 -2.11 -17.92
CA THR A 284 -24.09 -3.27 -18.76
C THR A 284 -24.07 -4.56 -17.96
N SER A 285 -24.83 -5.57 -18.41
CA SER A 285 -24.85 -6.87 -17.75
C SER A 285 -23.55 -7.63 -18.02
N ARG A 286 -23.02 -8.32 -17.00
CA ARG A 286 -21.84 -9.19 -17.11
C ARG A 286 -21.94 -10.22 -18.22
N LYS A 287 -23.16 -10.64 -18.57
CA LYS A 287 -23.44 -11.58 -19.67
C LYS A 287 -22.84 -11.13 -21.02
N TYR A 288 -22.78 -9.82 -21.27
CA TYR A 288 -22.36 -9.25 -22.56
C TYR A 288 -20.99 -8.58 -22.51
N TRP A 289 -20.27 -8.66 -21.38
CA TRP A 289 -19.03 -7.92 -21.21
C TRP A 289 -17.96 -8.26 -22.24
N ASP A 290 -17.80 -9.53 -22.61
CA ASP A 290 -16.80 -9.93 -23.60
C ASP A 290 -17.11 -9.37 -24.99
N GLU A 291 -18.37 -9.38 -25.38
CA GLU A 291 -18.83 -8.84 -26.66
C GLU A 291 -18.69 -7.30 -26.70
N ILE A 292 -19.19 -6.62 -25.67
CA ILE A 292 -19.08 -5.16 -25.53
C ILE A 292 -17.63 -4.71 -25.48
N LYS A 293 -16.75 -5.49 -24.84
CA LYS A 293 -15.30 -5.21 -24.82
C LYS A 293 -14.70 -5.25 -26.22
N GLY A 294 -15.15 -6.19 -27.06
CA GLY A 294 -14.79 -6.26 -28.48
C GLY A 294 -15.25 -5.02 -29.24
N ASP A 295 -16.52 -4.62 -29.06
CA ASP A 295 -17.13 -3.53 -29.81
C ASP A 295 -16.65 -2.13 -29.37
N VAL A 296 -16.29 -1.95 -28.10
CA VAL A 296 -15.80 -0.66 -27.58
C VAL A 296 -14.31 -0.45 -27.92
N LYS A 297 -13.54 -1.53 -28.14
CA LYS A 297 -12.10 -1.44 -28.39
C LYS A 297 -11.74 -0.59 -29.62
N PRO A 298 -12.38 -0.79 -30.79
CA PRO A 298 -12.15 0.03 -31.98
C PRO A 298 -12.26 1.55 -31.74
N ILE A 299 -13.11 1.99 -30.81
CA ILE A 299 -13.33 3.42 -30.52
C ILE A 299 -12.04 4.09 -30.03
N TYR A 300 -11.39 3.52 -29.01
CA TYR A 300 -10.18 4.11 -28.42
C TYR A 300 -8.87 3.61 -29.07
N THR A 301 -8.93 2.63 -29.95
CA THR A 301 -7.79 2.22 -30.79
C THR A 301 -7.84 2.78 -32.21
N ALA A 302 -8.81 3.64 -32.51
CA ALA A 302 -8.99 4.25 -33.81
C ALA A 302 -7.78 5.11 -34.21
N VAL A 303 -7.50 5.16 -35.52
CA VAL A 303 -6.39 5.98 -36.06
C VAL A 303 -6.65 7.48 -35.97
N ASN A 304 -7.92 7.90 -35.95
CA ASN A 304 -8.34 9.30 -35.87
C ASN A 304 -9.79 9.42 -35.35
N ALA A 305 -10.22 10.66 -35.11
CA ALA A 305 -11.56 10.96 -34.60
C ALA A 305 -12.71 10.44 -35.48
N THR A 306 -12.56 10.49 -36.81
CA THR A 306 -13.58 10.01 -37.76
C THR A 306 -13.78 8.50 -37.66
N ALA A 307 -12.69 7.74 -37.61
CA ALA A 307 -12.73 6.29 -37.42
C ALA A 307 -13.30 5.91 -36.04
N ALA A 308 -12.96 6.68 -34.99
CA ALA A 308 -13.56 6.47 -33.67
C ALA A 308 -15.06 6.71 -33.68
N ARG A 309 -15.52 7.76 -34.37
CA ARG A 309 -16.94 8.09 -34.50
C ARG A 309 -17.71 6.98 -35.22
N ALA A 310 -17.18 6.48 -36.33
CA ALA A 310 -17.78 5.36 -37.05
C ALA A 310 -17.91 4.11 -36.16
N ALA A 311 -16.86 3.74 -35.44
CA ALA A 311 -16.91 2.63 -34.49
C ALA A 311 -17.92 2.86 -33.33
N PHE A 312 -18.06 4.11 -32.88
CA PHE A 312 -19.05 4.45 -31.86
C PHE A 312 -20.48 4.38 -32.39
N ASP A 313 -20.71 4.79 -33.63
CA ASP A 313 -22.03 4.69 -34.28
C ASP A 313 -22.42 3.20 -34.47
N GLU A 314 -21.47 2.31 -34.81
CA GLU A 314 -21.68 0.85 -34.84
C GLU A 314 -22.04 0.29 -33.45
N LEU A 315 -21.35 0.73 -32.40
CA LEU A 315 -21.69 0.37 -31.01
C LEU A 315 -23.12 0.84 -30.66
N ALA A 316 -23.48 2.05 -31.08
CA ALA A 316 -24.80 2.64 -30.83
C ALA A 316 -25.91 1.90 -31.56
N GLU A 317 -25.69 1.47 -32.80
CA GLU A 317 -26.65 0.65 -33.54
C GLU A 317 -26.89 -0.69 -32.84
N LYS A 318 -25.81 -1.37 -32.45
CA LYS A 318 -25.88 -2.70 -31.84
C LYS A 318 -26.43 -2.69 -30.42
N TRP A 319 -26.00 -1.74 -29.59
CA TRP A 319 -26.30 -1.73 -28.14
C TRP A 319 -27.24 -0.62 -27.71
N GLY A 320 -27.52 0.38 -28.53
CA GLY A 320 -28.25 1.59 -28.14
C GLY A 320 -29.67 1.32 -27.64
N GLN A 321 -30.37 0.32 -28.20
CA GLN A 321 -31.70 -0.05 -27.70
C GLN A 321 -31.65 -0.71 -26.31
N ARG A 322 -30.65 -1.57 -26.06
CA ARG A 322 -30.55 -2.33 -24.81
C ARG A 322 -29.87 -1.53 -23.70
N TYR A 323 -28.87 -0.74 -24.05
CA TYR A 323 -28.03 0.03 -23.13
C TYR A 323 -27.93 1.51 -23.55
N PRO A 324 -29.05 2.25 -23.67
CA PRO A 324 -29.03 3.66 -24.11
C PRO A 324 -28.21 4.57 -23.17
N ALA A 325 -28.07 4.18 -21.90
CA ALA A 325 -27.24 4.90 -20.94
C ALA A 325 -25.73 4.84 -21.28
N VAL A 326 -25.26 3.78 -21.94
CA VAL A 326 -23.87 3.69 -22.41
C VAL A 326 -23.63 4.69 -23.53
N ILE A 327 -24.55 4.80 -24.49
CA ILE A 327 -24.39 5.73 -25.61
C ILE A 327 -24.35 7.17 -25.10
N ARG A 328 -25.29 7.54 -24.22
CA ARG A 328 -25.29 8.84 -23.56
C ARG A 328 -24.01 9.11 -22.75
N LEU A 329 -23.44 8.10 -22.09
CA LEU A 329 -22.18 8.25 -21.35
C LEU A 329 -21.04 8.64 -22.29
N TRP A 330 -20.91 7.97 -23.43
CA TRP A 330 -19.87 8.25 -24.42
C TRP A 330 -20.08 9.57 -25.15
N ASP A 331 -21.31 9.89 -25.56
CA ASP A 331 -21.63 11.18 -26.19
C ASP A 331 -21.27 12.36 -25.26
N ASN A 332 -21.61 12.26 -23.98
CA ASN A 332 -21.29 13.29 -22.99
C ASN A 332 -19.77 13.46 -22.78
N ALA A 333 -19.01 12.36 -22.87
CA ALA A 333 -17.56 12.36 -22.70
C ALA A 333 -16.80 12.63 -24.02
N TRP A 334 -17.50 12.71 -25.16
CA TRP A 334 -16.88 12.64 -26.48
C TRP A 334 -15.87 13.77 -26.73
N ALA A 335 -16.23 15.00 -26.38
CA ALA A 335 -15.38 16.17 -26.56
C ALA A 335 -14.07 16.09 -25.73
N GLU A 336 -14.13 15.45 -24.56
CA GLU A 336 -12.95 15.25 -23.70
C GLU A 336 -12.16 13.98 -24.08
N PHE A 337 -12.81 13.03 -24.75
CA PHE A 337 -12.21 11.80 -25.22
C PHE A 337 -11.43 12.00 -26.52
N ILE A 338 -11.97 12.72 -27.50
CA ILE A 338 -11.38 12.85 -28.84
C ILE A 338 -9.91 13.34 -28.85
N PRO A 339 -9.48 14.34 -28.05
CA PRO A 339 -8.10 14.81 -28.06
C PRO A 339 -7.06 13.72 -27.79
N PHE A 340 -7.43 12.64 -27.10
CA PHE A 340 -6.57 11.47 -26.90
C PHE A 340 -6.09 10.85 -28.23
N LEU A 341 -6.92 10.91 -29.28
CA LEU A 341 -6.66 10.31 -30.57
C LEU A 341 -5.71 11.13 -31.45
N ASP A 342 -5.27 12.31 -31.00
CA ASP A 342 -4.31 13.13 -31.75
C ASP A 342 -2.85 12.68 -31.50
N TYR A 343 -2.61 11.90 -30.44
CA TYR A 343 -1.26 11.51 -30.02
C TYR A 343 -0.78 10.21 -30.67
N ASP A 344 0.54 9.95 -30.65
CA ASP A 344 1.09 8.68 -31.11
C ASP A 344 0.54 7.48 -30.28
N VAL A 345 0.43 6.31 -30.90
CA VAL A 345 -0.08 5.10 -30.26
C VAL A 345 0.72 4.69 -29.02
N GLU A 346 2.02 4.98 -28.96
CA GLU A 346 2.87 4.71 -27.80
C GLU A 346 2.56 5.67 -26.64
N ILE A 347 2.26 6.95 -26.90
CA ILE A 347 1.75 7.90 -25.88
C ILE A 347 0.38 7.45 -25.39
N ARG A 348 -0.52 7.11 -26.32
CA ARG A 348 -1.86 6.63 -26.00
C ARG A 348 -1.83 5.41 -25.08
N ARG A 349 -0.92 4.46 -25.31
CA ARG A 349 -0.72 3.30 -24.44
C ARG A 349 -0.33 3.67 -23.01
N VAL A 350 0.49 4.71 -22.83
CA VAL A 350 0.87 5.19 -21.49
C VAL A 350 -0.33 5.77 -20.78
N ILE A 351 -1.04 6.68 -21.45
CA ILE A 351 -2.21 7.39 -20.90
C ILE A 351 -3.40 6.44 -20.66
N CYS A 352 -3.59 5.44 -21.52
CA CYS A 352 -4.65 4.44 -21.36
C CYS A 352 -4.26 3.28 -20.43
N SER A 353 -3.04 3.26 -19.87
CA SER A 353 -2.64 2.24 -18.90
C SER A 353 -2.90 2.71 -17.48
N THR A 354 -3.98 2.20 -16.86
CA THR A 354 -4.25 2.45 -15.44
C THR A 354 -3.68 1.39 -14.52
N ASN A 355 -2.90 0.41 -15.01
CA ASN A 355 -2.32 -0.65 -14.19
C ASN A 355 -1.61 -0.10 -12.94
N ALA A 356 -0.98 1.07 -13.06
CA ALA A 356 -0.37 1.81 -11.96
C ALA A 356 -1.39 2.20 -10.87
N ILE A 357 -2.35 3.05 -11.24
CA ILE A 357 -3.30 3.64 -10.31
C ILE A 357 -4.37 2.65 -9.85
N GLU A 358 -4.73 1.68 -10.69
CA GLU A 358 -5.62 0.59 -10.34
C GLU A 358 -4.97 -0.41 -9.38
N SER A 359 -3.71 -0.78 -9.60
CA SER A 359 -3.00 -1.65 -8.65
C SER A 359 -2.88 -0.96 -7.29
N LEU A 360 -2.58 0.34 -7.27
CA LEU A 360 -2.56 1.14 -6.06
C LEU A 360 -3.93 1.17 -5.38
N ASN A 361 -4.97 1.56 -6.11
CA ASN A 361 -6.33 1.66 -5.58
C ASN A 361 -6.89 0.31 -5.15
N ALA A 362 -6.53 -0.80 -5.80
CA ALA A 362 -6.91 -2.15 -5.36
C ALA A 362 -6.31 -2.50 -3.99
N ARG A 363 -5.04 -2.12 -3.75
CA ARG A 363 -4.37 -2.32 -2.46
C ARG A 363 -4.96 -1.42 -1.38
N TYR A 364 -5.23 -0.15 -1.68
CA TYR A 364 -5.93 0.75 -0.77
C TYR A 364 -7.32 0.19 -0.40
N ARG A 365 -8.12 -0.23 -1.38
CA ARG A 365 -9.46 -0.82 -1.13
C ARG A 365 -9.38 -2.04 -0.23
N ARG A 366 -8.36 -2.90 -0.39
CA ARG A 366 -8.15 -4.06 0.48
C ARG A 366 -7.91 -3.63 1.93
N ALA A 367 -7.00 -2.69 2.16
CA ALA A 367 -6.68 -2.19 3.49
C ALA A 367 -7.86 -1.46 4.16
N ILE A 368 -8.61 -0.67 3.40
CA ILE A 368 -9.79 0.06 3.90
C ILE A 368 -10.94 -0.90 4.23
N LYS A 369 -11.23 -1.87 3.34
CA LYS A 369 -12.37 -2.79 3.51
C LYS A 369 -12.25 -3.62 4.78
N ALA A 370 -11.03 -4.02 5.15
CA ALA A 370 -10.77 -4.76 6.39
C ALA A 370 -11.19 -3.99 7.65
N ARG A 371 -11.07 -2.64 7.64
CA ARG A 371 -11.34 -1.79 8.82
C ARG A 371 -12.77 -1.29 8.95
N GLY A 372 -13.53 -1.26 7.85
CA GLY A 372 -14.89 -0.74 7.81
C GLY A 372 -14.98 0.79 7.83
N HIS A 373 -14.48 1.46 8.88
CA HIS A 373 -14.38 2.92 8.98
C HIS A 373 -13.16 3.38 9.80
N PHE A 374 -12.75 4.63 9.60
CA PHE A 374 -11.65 5.26 10.31
C PHE A 374 -12.14 6.29 11.34
N PRO A 375 -11.43 6.47 12.47
CA PRO A 375 -11.83 7.43 13.51
C PRO A 375 -11.51 8.89 13.16
N SER A 376 -10.67 9.14 12.15
CA SER A 376 -10.31 10.47 11.66
C SER A 376 -9.71 10.40 10.25
N GLU A 377 -9.61 11.54 9.58
CA GLU A 377 -8.93 11.62 8.27
C GLU A 377 -7.44 11.27 8.38
N GLN A 378 -6.77 11.74 9.43
CA GLN A 378 -5.36 11.43 9.67
C GLN A 378 -5.12 9.92 9.85
N ALA A 379 -6.04 9.20 10.51
CA ALA A 379 -5.94 7.75 10.65
C ALA A 379 -6.11 7.04 9.29
N ALA A 380 -6.96 7.57 8.41
CA ALA A 380 -7.11 7.08 7.04
C ALA A 380 -5.85 7.37 6.20
N LEU A 381 -5.33 8.60 6.22
CA LEU A 381 -4.08 8.97 5.53
C LEU A 381 -2.92 8.10 6.00
N LYS A 382 -2.75 7.91 7.31
CA LYS A 382 -1.70 7.04 7.88
C LYS A 382 -1.78 5.62 7.32
N CYS A 383 -2.99 5.05 7.19
CA CYS A 383 -3.17 3.72 6.62
C CYS A 383 -2.84 3.68 5.12
N LEU A 384 -3.32 4.66 4.36
CA LEU A 384 -3.04 4.76 2.93
C LEU A 384 -1.54 4.94 2.68
N TYR A 385 -0.87 5.82 3.42
CA TYR A 385 0.57 6.01 3.37
C TYR A 385 1.32 4.71 3.70
N LEU A 386 0.93 3.99 4.75
CA LEU A 386 1.57 2.70 5.08
C LEU A 386 1.38 1.66 3.98
N VAL A 387 0.24 1.64 3.30
CA VAL A 387 0.06 0.83 2.09
C VAL A 387 1.05 1.28 1.01
N THR A 388 1.15 2.58 0.72
CA THR A 388 2.09 3.16 -0.25
C THR A 388 3.53 2.76 0.04
N ARG A 389 3.99 2.98 1.28
CA ARG A 389 5.31 2.62 1.77
C ARG A 389 5.59 1.12 1.63
N SER A 390 4.59 0.27 1.86
CA SER A 390 4.78 -1.18 1.68
C SER A 390 5.01 -1.61 0.23
N LEU A 391 4.66 -0.77 -0.75
CA LEU A 391 4.90 -1.01 -2.18
C LEU A 391 6.33 -0.71 -2.56
N ASP A 392 6.93 0.26 -1.88
CA ASP A 392 8.28 0.73 -2.13
C ASP A 392 9.07 0.79 -0.81
N PRO A 393 9.76 -0.31 -0.45
CA PRO A 393 10.62 -0.35 0.72
C PRO A 393 11.75 0.68 0.71
N THR A 394 12.06 1.28 -0.46
CA THR A 394 13.10 2.31 -0.60
C THR A 394 12.61 3.71 -0.21
N GLY A 395 11.29 3.89 -0.04
CA GLY A 395 10.68 5.14 0.43
C GLY A 395 10.56 6.24 -0.61
N VAL A 396 11.10 6.06 -1.82
CA VAL A 396 11.01 7.06 -2.91
C VAL A 396 9.72 6.96 -3.72
N GLY A 397 8.81 6.05 -3.39
CA GLY A 397 7.58 5.79 -4.12
C GLY A 397 7.80 5.40 -5.58
N ARG A 398 9.01 4.96 -5.96
CA ARG A 398 9.41 4.72 -7.35
C ARG A 398 9.42 3.25 -7.71
N ALA A 399 8.82 2.93 -8.86
CA ALA A 399 8.88 1.60 -9.43
C ALA A 399 8.88 1.67 -10.96
N ARG A 400 9.60 0.76 -11.63
CA ARG A 400 9.60 0.72 -13.10
C ARG A 400 8.17 0.65 -13.66
N TRP A 401 7.92 1.44 -14.70
CA TRP A 401 6.72 1.34 -15.52
C TRP A 401 6.79 0.05 -16.34
N THR A 402 5.73 -0.74 -16.33
CA THR A 402 5.75 -2.14 -16.80
C THR A 402 5.78 -2.28 -18.34
N MET A 403 5.77 -1.19 -19.10
CA MET A 403 5.76 -1.21 -20.57
C MET A 403 7.14 -0.93 -21.17
N ARG A 404 7.31 -1.25 -22.46
CA ARG A 404 8.49 -0.86 -23.25
C ARG A 404 8.56 0.67 -23.33
N TRP A 405 9.43 1.26 -22.51
CA TRP A 405 9.44 2.71 -22.34
C TRP A 405 10.10 3.48 -23.49
N LYS A 406 11.15 2.93 -24.12
CA LYS A 406 11.92 3.65 -25.15
C LYS A 406 11.07 4.13 -26.35
N PRO A 407 10.14 3.33 -26.92
CA PRO A 407 9.24 3.83 -27.96
C PRO A 407 8.34 4.98 -27.49
N ALA A 408 7.74 4.86 -26.32
CA ALA A 408 6.90 5.92 -25.75
C ALA A 408 7.72 7.19 -25.49
N LEU A 409 8.95 7.03 -24.97
CA LEU A 409 9.84 8.15 -24.71
C LEU A 409 10.17 8.94 -25.97
N ASN A 410 10.50 8.25 -27.07
CA ASN A 410 10.75 8.89 -28.35
C ASN A 410 9.50 9.62 -28.87
N ALA A 411 8.33 9.01 -28.73
CA ALA A 411 7.07 9.65 -29.10
C ALA A 411 6.84 10.94 -28.28
N PHE A 412 7.01 10.90 -26.96
CA PHE A 412 6.93 12.10 -26.11
C PHE A 412 7.96 13.16 -26.51
N ALA A 413 9.21 12.77 -26.76
CA ALA A 413 10.28 13.69 -27.16
C ALA A 413 10.00 14.39 -28.49
N ILE A 414 9.34 13.72 -29.44
CA ILE A 414 8.93 14.31 -30.72
C ILE A 414 7.71 15.21 -30.54
N THR A 415 6.67 14.72 -29.84
CA THR A 415 5.40 15.45 -29.67
C THR A 415 5.56 16.72 -28.83
N PHE A 416 6.42 16.69 -27.81
CA PHE A 416 6.64 17.80 -26.87
C PHE A 416 8.07 18.35 -26.97
N ALA A 417 8.65 18.37 -28.17
CA ALA A 417 10.06 18.73 -28.38
C ALA A 417 10.46 20.10 -27.81
N ASP A 418 9.53 21.05 -27.77
CA ASP A 418 9.69 22.40 -27.21
C ASP A 418 9.74 22.43 -25.67
N ARG A 419 9.22 21.38 -25.03
CA ARG A 419 9.08 21.24 -23.57
C ARG A 419 9.93 20.11 -23.00
N PHE A 420 10.43 19.23 -23.85
CA PHE A 420 11.23 18.09 -23.45
C PHE A 420 12.59 18.59 -22.94
N PRO A 421 13.09 18.09 -21.79
CA PRO A 421 14.37 18.53 -21.26
C PRO A 421 15.50 18.37 -22.30
N ALA A 422 16.36 19.39 -22.40
CA ALA A 422 17.48 19.37 -23.32
C ALA A 422 18.38 18.15 -23.07
N ALA A 423 19.07 17.67 -24.09
CA ALA A 423 19.96 16.50 -24.00
C ALA A 423 21.06 16.65 -22.94
N GLU A 424 21.39 17.88 -22.52
CA GLU A 424 22.36 18.19 -21.46
C GLU A 424 21.83 17.93 -20.04
N THR A 425 20.51 17.79 -19.88
CA THR A 425 19.80 17.54 -18.60
C THR A 425 19.26 16.11 -18.47
N TYR A 426 19.61 15.22 -19.41
CA TYR A 426 19.06 13.87 -19.51
C TYR A 426 19.80 12.81 -18.68
#